data_AF-A0A960T258-F1
#
_entry.id   AF-A0A960T258-F1
#
_cell.length_a   1.000
_cell.length_b   1.000
_cell.length_c   1.000
_cell.angle_alpha   90.00
_cell.angle_beta   90.00
_cell.angle_gamma   90.00
#
_symmetry.space_group_name_H-M   'P 1'
#
loop_
_entity.id
_entity.type
_entity.pdbx_description
1 polymer ?
#
loop_
_entity_poly.entity_id
_entity_poly.type
_entity_poly.pdbx_seq_one_letter_code
_entity_poly.pdbx_strand_id
1 'polypeptide(L)'
;GLPLFTMNFAAWLRAPHNVPTVVSAYLDRFPDEDRLLPFLQARTVSRGAGNLRILVPHDYKAVTIGQQHVKDHPYLPLVSDLQLFLDLHGGEPNGEEQAAVLREKNDFNGGWA
;
A
#
# COMPACT_ATOMS: atom_id res chain seq x y z
N GLY A 1 4.92 13.50 -3.19
CA GLY A 1 6.02 12.52 -3.08
C GLY A 1 5.86 11.39 -4.08
N LEU A 2 6.82 10.47 -4.10
CA LEU A 2 6.64 9.17 -4.76
C LEU A 2 5.54 8.38 -4.03
N PRO A 3 4.72 7.59 -4.74
CA PRO A 3 3.70 6.74 -4.11
C PRO A 3 4.37 5.71 -3.21
N LEU A 4 3.87 5.55 -1.98
CA LEU A 4 4.29 4.51 -1.05
C LEU A 4 3.21 3.43 -0.99
N PHE A 5 3.46 2.26 -1.56
CA PHE A 5 2.43 1.23 -1.71
C PHE A 5 2.04 0.63 -0.34
N THR A 6 0.75 0.32 -0.19
CA THR A 6 0.10 -0.12 1.06
C THR A 6 -0.98 -1.19 0.77
N MET A 7 -1.64 -1.71 1.81
CA MET A 7 -2.77 -2.64 1.77
C MET A 7 -2.43 -3.94 1.03
N ASN A 8 -3.45 -4.66 0.53
CA ASN A 8 -3.28 -5.91 -0.20
C ASN A 8 -2.29 -5.82 -1.36
N PHE A 9 -2.20 -4.68 -2.05
CA PHE A 9 -1.27 -4.52 -3.17
C PHE A 9 0.19 -4.63 -2.72
N ALA A 10 0.60 -3.85 -1.71
CA ALA A 10 1.96 -3.93 -1.20
C ALA A 10 2.23 -5.22 -0.43
N ALA A 11 1.24 -5.75 0.29
CA ALA A 11 1.37 -7.04 0.96
C ALA A 11 1.59 -8.18 -0.04
N TRP A 12 0.91 -8.16 -1.19
CA TRP A 12 1.17 -9.10 -2.29
C TRP A 12 2.57 -8.91 -2.89
N LEU A 13 3.01 -7.68 -3.14
CA LEU A 13 4.38 -7.41 -3.61
C LEU A 13 5.46 -7.93 -2.63
N ARG A 14 5.19 -7.85 -1.32
CA ARG A 14 6.07 -8.32 -0.26
C ARG A 14 6.00 -9.84 -0.03
N ALA A 15 4.81 -10.41 -0.18
CA ALA A 15 4.50 -11.80 0.13
C ALA A 15 3.34 -12.30 -0.74
N PRO A 16 3.60 -12.75 -1.98
CA PRO A 16 2.54 -13.17 -2.89
C PRO A 16 1.69 -14.30 -2.29
N HIS A 17 0.40 -14.03 -2.08
CA HIS A 17 -0.56 -15.02 -1.61
C HIS A 17 -1.92 -14.81 -2.27
N ASN A 18 -2.55 -13.64 -2.05
CA ASN A 18 -3.81 -13.26 -2.68
C ASN A 18 -3.57 -12.19 -3.76
N VAL A 19 -4.13 -12.36 -4.96
CA VAL A 19 -3.96 -11.40 -6.05
C VAL A 19 -4.85 -10.17 -5.80
N PRO A 20 -4.26 -8.96 -5.63
CA PRO A 20 -5.01 -7.75 -5.35
C PRO A 20 -5.73 -7.25 -6.62
N THR A 21 -6.95 -6.75 -6.47
CA THR A 21 -7.71 -6.09 -7.55
C THR A 21 -7.58 -4.57 -7.55
N VAL A 22 -7.06 -4.00 -6.45
CA VAL A 22 -6.90 -2.56 -6.24
C VAL A 22 -5.44 -2.26 -5.95
N VAL A 23 -4.87 -1.32 -6.71
CA VAL A 23 -3.57 -0.71 -6.41
C VAL A 23 -3.78 0.37 -5.37
N SER A 24 -3.15 0.24 -4.21
CA SER A 24 -3.29 1.18 -3.11
C SER A 24 -1.95 1.83 -2.77
N ALA A 25 -1.94 3.16 -2.64
CA ALA A 25 -0.74 3.92 -2.30
C ALA A 25 -1.05 5.09 -1.37
N TYR A 26 -0.16 5.33 -0.42
CA TYR A 26 -0.09 6.59 0.33
C TYR A 26 0.62 7.67 -0.48
N LEU A 27 0.13 8.90 -0.37
CA LEU A 27 0.79 10.11 -0.81
C LEU A 27 0.82 11.13 0.33
N ASP A 28 1.90 11.91 0.39
CA ASP A 28 2.07 13.04 1.32
C ASP A 28 1.00 14.12 1.15
N ARG A 29 0.53 14.28 -0.08
CA ARG A 29 -0.58 15.16 -0.46
C ARG A 29 -1.30 14.57 -1.66
N PHE A 30 -2.60 14.83 -1.76
CA PHE A 30 -3.33 14.48 -2.96
C PHE A 30 -2.79 15.32 -4.13
N PRO A 31 -2.50 14.71 -5.29
CA PRO A 31 -2.10 15.47 -6.46
C PRO A 31 -3.27 16.31 -6.97
N ASP A 32 -2.97 17.32 -7.78
CA ASP A 32 -4.00 18.12 -8.44
C ASP A 32 -4.87 17.21 -9.32
N GLU A 33 -6.15 17.07 -8.97
CA GLU A 33 -7.09 16.13 -9.61
C GLU A 33 -7.29 16.47 -11.09
N ASP A 34 -7.34 17.78 -11.41
CA ASP A 34 -7.50 18.29 -12.77
C ASP A 34 -6.31 17.93 -13.68
N ARG A 35 -5.15 17.62 -13.08
CA ARG A 35 -3.95 17.18 -13.80
C ARG A 35 -3.78 15.66 -13.75
N LEU A 36 -4.11 15.04 -12.61
CA LEU A 36 -3.93 13.61 -12.39
C LEU A 36 -4.90 12.78 -13.24
N LEU A 37 -6.20 13.11 -13.22
CA LEU A 37 -7.20 12.29 -13.90
C LEU A 37 -6.97 12.21 -15.42
N PRO A 38 -6.68 13.32 -16.13
CA PRO A 38 -6.34 13.25 -17.56
C PRO A 38 -5.05 12.48 -17.83
N PHE A 39 -4.02 12.66 -17.00
CA PHE A 39 -2.74 11.96 -17.15
C PHE A 39 -2.91 10.43 -17.03
N LEU A 40 -3.73 9.99 -16.07
CA LEU A 40 -4.02 8.57 -15.86
C LEU A 40 -5.11 8.01 -16.79
N GLN A 41 -5.75 8.85 -17.62
CA GLN A 41 -6.99 8.52 -18.34
C GLN A 41 -8.05 7.92 -17.40
N ALA A 42 -8.12 8.45 -16.17
CA ALA A 42 -8.92 7.92 -15.09
C ALA A 42 -10.11 8.82 -14.78
N ARG A 43 -11.03 8.28 -13.97
CA ARG A 43 -12.13 9.04 -13.36
C ARG A 43 -12.28 8.64 -11.90
N THR A 44 -12.75 9.57 -11.07
CA THR A 44 -13.15 9.27 -9.71
C THR A 44 -14.41 8.39 -9.73
N VAL A 45 -14.46 7.39 -8.83
CA VAL A 45 -15.58 6.44 -8.73
C VAL A 45 -16.04 6.29 -7.28
N SER A 46 -17.27 5.86 -7.10
CA SER A 46 -17.78 5.50 -5.78
C SER A 46 -17.04 4.29 -5.20
N ARG A 47 -17.11 4.14 -3.87
CA ARG A 47 -16.43 3.07 -3.13
C ARG A 47 -16.72 1.69 -3.75
N GLY A 48 -15.66 0.95 -4.08
CA GLY A 48 -15.74 -0.42 -4.61
C GLY A 48 -15.83 -0.55 -6.14
N ALA A 49 -15.87 0.56 -6.88
CA ALA A 49 -15.99 0.54 -8.35
C ALA A 49 -14.69 0.90 -9.10
N GLY A 50 -13.53 0.91 -8.42
CA GLY A 50 -12.25 1.35 -8.99
C GLY A 50 -11.07 0.47 -8.59
N ASN A 51 -10.01 0.53 -9.41
CA ASN A 51 -8.80 -0.30 -9.28
C ASN A 51 -7.58 0.49 -8.76
N LEU A 52 -7.76 1.78 -8.44
CA LEU A 52 -6.73 2.64 -7.87
C LEU A 52 -7.30 3.33 -6.63
N ARG A 53 -6.57 3.24 -5.52
CA ARG A 53 -6.91 3.88 -4.25
C ARG A 53 -5.72 4.72 -3.79
N ILE A 54 -5.87 6.03 -3.87
CA ILE A 54 -4.90 7.00 -3.34
C ILE A 54 -5.36 7.41 -1.95
N LEU A 55 -4.46 7.30 -0.97
CA LEU A 55 -4.71 7.63 0.43
C LEU A 55 -3.77 8.76 0.85
N VAL A 56 -4.29 9.78 1.51
CA VAL A 56 -3.49 10.84 2.11
C VAL A 56 -3.61 10.71 3.63
N PRO A 57 -2.64 10.10 4.32
CA PRO A 57 -2.69 9.95 5.77
C PRO A 57 -2.56 11.32 6.45
N HIS A 58 -3.20 11.48 7.61
CA HIS A 58 -3.05 12.69 8.42
C HIS A 58 -1.61 12.91 8.89
N ASP A 59 -0.88 11.83 9.17
CA ASP A 59 0.55 11.83 9.47
C ASP A 59 1.29 10.95 8.46
N TYR A 60 1.75 11.56 7.38
CA TYR A 60 2.54 10.85 6.36
C TYR A 60 3.89 10.37 6.88
N LYS A 61 4.50 11.09 7.85
CA LYS A 61 5.80 10.67 8.38
C LYS A 61 5.67 9.35 9.13
N ALA A 62 4.60 9.19 9.91
CA ALA A 62 4.34 7.95 10.65
C ALA A 62 4.28 6.71 9.73
N VAL A 63 3.54 6.76 8.62
CA VAL A 63 3.41 5.62 7.71
C VAL A 63 4.68 5.32 6.88
N THR A 64 5.65 6.25 6.86
CA THR A 64 6.95 6.07 6.18
C THR A 64 8.01 5.40 7.06
N ILE A 65 7.76 5.23 8.36
CA ILE A 65 8.72 4.60 9.28
C ILE A 65 8.95 3.15 8.87
N GLY A 66 10.21 2.80 8.67
CA GLY A 66 10.60 1.47 8.24
C GLY A 66 10.14 1.12 6.82
N GLN A 67 9.88 2.11 5.94
CA GLN A 67 9.60 1.83 4.54
C GLN A 67 10.70 0.95 3.92
N GLN A 68 10.30 0.11 2.97
CA GLN A 68 11.14 -0.88 2.31
C GLN A 68 10.92 -0.85 0.80
N HIS A 69 11.66 -1.66 0.06
CA HIS A 69 11.50 -1.80 -1.38
C HIS A 69 11.34 -3.26 -1.77
N VAL A 70 10.63 -3.51 -2.87
CA VAL A 70 10.54 -4.87 -3.44
C VAL A 70 11.93 -5.33 -3.86
N LYS A 71 12.34 -6.52 -3.43
CA LYS A 71 13.69 -7.07 -3.65
C LYS A 71 14.10 -7.04 -5.13
N ASP A 72 13.23 -7.50 -6.01
CA ASP A 72 13.50 -7.60 -7.45
C ASP A 72 13.09 -6.32 -8.21
N HIS A 73 12.43 -5.37 -7.54
CA HIS A 73 11.95 -4.11 -8.10
C HIS A 73 12.22 -2.95 -7.14
N PRO A 74 13.49 -2.54 -6.93
CA PRO A 74 13.88 -1.61 -5.88
C PRO A 74 13.33 -0.19 -6.06
N TYR A 75 12.72 0.11 -7.22
CA TYR A 75 12.03 1.36 -7.50
C TYR A 75 10.57 1.38 -7.00
N LEU A 76 10.06 0.27 -6.47
CA LEU A 76 8.71 0.16 -5.88
C LEU A 76 8.82 0.23 -4.36
N PRO A 77 8.58 1.40 -3.74
CA PRO A 77 8.60 1.54 -2.28
C PRO A 77 7.30 1.01 -1.67
N LEU A 78 7.44 0.33 -0.54
CA LEU A 78 6.35 -0.26 0.25
C LEU A 78 6.45 0.26 1.69
N VAL A 79 5.31 0.36 2.38
CA VAL A 79 5.32 0.58 3.83
C VAL A 79 5.98 -0.61 4.58
N SER A 80 6.30 -0.43 5.86
CA SER A 80 6.86 -1.49 6.72
C SER A 80 5.89 -2.68 6.84
N ASP A 81 6.40 -3.86 7.20
CA ASP A 81 5.55 -5.03 7.40
C ASP A 81 4.55 -4.80 8.55
N LEU A 82 4.93 -4.02 9.57
CA LEU A 82 4.01 -3.58 10.62
C LEU A 82 2.88 -2.70 10.09
N GLN A 83 3.18 -1.71 9.23
CA GLN A 83 2.14 -0.86 8.66
C GLN A 83 1.22 -1.66 7.73
N LEU A 84 1.77 -2.56 6.89
CA LEU A 84 0.97 -3.50 6.09
C LEU A 84 0.06 -4.34 6.98
N PHE A 85 0.58 -4.84 8.08
CA PHE A 85 -0.18 -5.62 9.04
C PHE A 85 -1.40 -4.85 9.58
N LEU A 86 -1.22 -3.58 9.95
CA LEU A 86 -2.30 -2.69 10.40
C LEU A 86 -3.32 -2.40 9.28
N ASP A 87 -2.83 -2.11 8.07
CA ASP A 87 -3.65 -1.76 6.91
C ASP A 87 -4.57 -2.92 6.49
N LEU A 88 -4.06 -4.15 6.55
CA LEU A 88 -4.81 -5.37 6.22
C LEU A 88 -5.94 -5.67 7.21
N HIS A 89 -5.76 -5.35 8.49
CA HIS A 89 -6.83 -5.47 9.51
C HIS A 89 -7.87 -4.35 9.41
N GLY A 90 -7.60 -3.30 8.62
CA GLY A 90 -8.49 -2.16 8.39
C GLY A 90 -9.69 -2.43 7.46
N GLY A 91 -10.00 -3.69 7.14
CA GLY A 91 -11.15 -4.09 6.33
C GLY A 91 -10.85 -4.40 4.87
N GLU A 92 -9.62 -4.78 4.54
CA GLU A 92 -9.28 -5.28 3.21
C GLU A 92 -9.84 -6.71 2.99
N PRO A 93 -10.41 -7.02 1.81
CA PRO A 93 -10.83 -8.38 1.48
C PRO A 93 -9.66 -9.36 1.62
N ASN A 94 -9.85 -10.47 2.34
CA ASN A 94 -8.82 -11.47 2.64
C ASN A 94 -7.57 -10.90 3.35
N GLY A 95 -7.70 -9.73 4.00
CA GLY A 95 -6.59 -9.06 4.66
C GLY A 95 -5.98 -9.89 5.79
N GLU A 96 -6.80 -10.58 6.58
CA GLU A 96 -6.34 -11.44 7.68
C GLU A 96 -5.45 -12.59 7.19
N GLU A 97 -5.83 -13.27 6.10
CA GLU A 97 -5.05 -14.35 5.49
C GLU A 97 -3.71 -13.83 4.98
N GLN A 98 -3.74 -12.72 4.25
CA GLN A 98 -2.53 -12.09 3.72
C GLN A 98 -1.60 -11.60 4.85
N ALA A 99 -2.17 -11.13 5.96
CA ALA A 99 -1.42 -10.69 7.14
C ALA A 99 -0.78 -11.86 7.90
N ALA A 100 -1.42 -13.04 7.91
CA ALA A 100 -0.83 -14.25 8.45
C ALA A 100 0.44 -14.65 7.67
N VAL A 101 0.37 -14.64 6.33
CA VAL A 101 1.54 -14.93 5.47
C VAL A 101 2.66 -13.91 5.69
N LEU A 102 2.32 -12.63 5.89
CA LEU A 102 3.31 -11.59 6.15
C LEU A 102 4.06 -11.84 7.47
N ARG A 103 3.35 -12.21 8.55
CA ARG A 103 3.93 -12.48 9.87
C ARG A 103 4.92 -13.64 9.89
N GLU A 104 4.78 -14.61 8.98
CA GLU A 104 5.66 -15.79 8.91
C GLU A 104 7.00 -15.49 8.22
N LYS A 105 7.20 -14.26 7.73
CA LYS A 105 8.46 -13.85 7.12
C LYS A 105 9.59 -13.75 8.16
N ASN A 106 10.68 -14.48 7.91
CA ASN A 106 11.88 -14.43 8.75
C ASN A 106 12.53 -13.04 8.80
N ASP A 107 12.29 -12.20 7.79
CA ASP A 107 12.79 -10.83 7.66
C ASP A 107 11.68 -9.79 7.93
N PHE A 108 10.71 -10.10 8.81
CA PHE A 108 9.61 -9.19 9.12
C PHE A 108 10.11 -7.82 9.60
N ASN A 109 9.73 -6.77 8.87
CA ASN A 109 10.13 -5.39 9.13
C ASN A 109 9.12 -4.68 10.05
N GLY A 110 9.41 -4.73 11.36
CA GLY A 110 8.56 -4.18 12.42
C GLY A 110 8.86 -2.74 12.86
N GLY A 111 9.87 -2.07 12.29
CA GLY A 111 10.20 -0.68 12.60
C GLY A 111 10.90 -0.41 13.95
N TRP A 112 11.36 -1.44 14.67
CA TRP A 112 12.04 -1.32 15.98
C TRP A 112 13.55 -1.62 15.94
N ALA A 113 14.24 -1.25 14.86
CA ALA A 113 15.70 -1.36 14.74
C ALA A 113 16.40 -0.04 15.11
#